data_AF-A0A3D1A9N9-F1
#
_entry.id   AF-A0A3D1A9N9-F1
#
_cell.length_a   1.000
_cell.length_b   1.000
_cell.length_c   1.000
_cell.angle_alpha   90.00
_cell.angle_beta   90.00
_cell.angle_gamma   90.00
#
_symmetry.space_group_name_H-M   'P 1'
#
loop_
_entity.id
_entity.type
_entity.pdbx_description
1 polymer ?
#
loop_
_entity_poly.entity_id
_entity_poly.type
_entity_poly.pdbx_seq_one_letter_code
_entity_poly.pdbx_strand_id
1 'polypeptide(L)'
;MTELLYLFAALFFLLLNAFFVLAEFAIVKVRFTRLEELAAKGVTRAKIAKEAVKDLEAYLSTAQLGITIASIGLGWVGEPAVARFVAPLLALFGVVLAPAALHTASIAIAFSIITAFHVVIGELVPKNMAIRMPEQSALWIAAPFKFFHTVFFVPMWLLNESANLVLRVLRIKRNQEDTVHSDEELRMILGQSQEHGKISLGRLMMFEHLFDFGKTRVKEVMTPRGAISYITLGSTPEETMRLIKQKRFSRYPLVTPEGVTVGYIHFKDLYDCLLAPNCPVPDLASVKRPLSEISEEISVERALRDFQEKRIQLALAKNAKGETTGLLTMEDIVEELTGEIRDEFEQPPKLLLSGILQPQACQLDLKEAGRFEAIEEVLNALHASSPVFDKSDALKAIIKRETNFSTALGHQTAFPHARLASLSRPLLAFGKSREGIYFPSPDSQPVKLIFLILTPFNEPLLQLNILSQLSGLISNLTLRKRLLSAKTPDNLQDIIRTFENKVMK
;
A
#
# COMPACT_ATOMS: atom_id res chain seq x y z
N MET A 1 65.68 -1.02 -12.84
CA MET A 1 64.68 -1.87 -13.53
C MET A 1 63.66 -2.45 -12.57
N THR A 2 64.09 -2.98 -11.43
CA THR A 2 63.22 -3.47 -10.34
C THR A 2 62.29 -2.39 -9.78
N GLU A 3 62.78 -1.18 -9.50
CA GLU A 3 61.96 -0.07 -8.96
C GLU A 3 60.77 0.32 -9.85
N LEU A 4 61.02 0.36 -11.15
CA LEU A 4 60.00 0.70 -12.13
C LEU A 4 58.91 -0.40 -12.20
N LEU A 5 59.30 -1.66 -12.02
CA LEU A 5 58.37 -2.79 -11.96
C LEU A 5 57.43 -2.69 -10.74
N TYR A 6 57.96 -2.33 -9.57
CA TYR A 6 57.15 -2.12 -8.37
C TYR A 6 56.15 -0.96 -8.56
N LEU A 7 56.57 0.13 -9.19
CA LEU A 7 55.69 1.26 -9.48
C LEU A 7 54.58 0.89 -10.49
N PHE A 8 54.91 0.15 -11.55
CA PHE A 8 53.91 -0.36 -12.50
C PHE A 8 52.93 -1.32 -11.85
N ALA A 9 53.41 -2.22 -10.98
CA ALA A 9 52.56 -3.14 -10.26
C ALA A 9 51.65 -2.40 -9.26
N ALA A 10 52.15 -1.38 -8.55
CA ALA A 10 51.34 -0.52 -7.71
C ALA A 10 50.27 0.24 -8.53
N LEU A 11 50.64 0.82 -9.67
CA LEU A 11 49.67 1.48 -10.56
C LEU A 11 48.62 0.49 -11.09
N PHE A 12 49.04 -0.73 -11.45
CA PHE A 12 48.12 -1.78 -11.88
C PHE A 12 47.11 -2.13 -10.79
N PHE A 13 47.55 -2.38 -9.56
CA PHE A 13 46.64 -2.68 -8.44
C PHE A 13 45.73 -1.50 -8.09
N LEU A 14 46.23 -0.26 -8.18
CA LEU A 14 45.41 0.94 -8.00
C LEU A 14 44.28 1.03 -9.03
N LEU A 15 44.59 0.83 -10.31
CA LEU A 15 43.60 0.85 -11.40
C LEU A 15 42.65 -0.36 -11.33
N LEU A 16 43.15 -1.52 -10.91
CA LEU A 16 42.33 -2.70 -10.70
C LEU A 16 41.32 -2.47 -9.58
N ASN A 17 41.72 -1.84 -8.47
CA ASN A 17 40.81 -1.43 -7.40
C ASN A 17 39.76 -0.46 -7.92
N ALA A 18 40.20 0.58 -8.66
CA ALA A 18 39.31 1.57 -9.26
C ALA A 18 38.27 0.92 -10.19
N PHE A 19 38.67 -0.07 -10.97
CA PHE A 19 37.79 -0.83 -11.83
C PHE A 19 36.69 -1.58 -11.04
N PHE A 20 37.05 -2.28 -9.97
CA PHE A 20 36.06 -3.03 -9.18
C PHE A 20 35.11 -2.11 -8.40
N VAL A 21 35.60 -0.98 -7.87
CA VAL A 21 34.73 0.05 -7.27
C VAL A 21 33.78 0.63 -8.31
N LEU A 22 34.26 0.93 -9.53
CA LEU A 22 33.38 1.38 -10.61
C LEU A 22 32.30 0.34 -10.92
N ALA A 23 32.68 -0.94 -11.01
CA ALA A 23 31.78 -2.05 -11.31
C ALA A 23 30.69 -2.20 -10.24
N GLU A 24 31.06 -2.24 -8.96
CA GLU A 24 30.15 -2.37 -7.81
C GLU A 24 29.08 -1.27 -7.82
N PHE A 25 29.50 -0.01 -7.89
CA PHE A 25 28.55 1.09 -7.84
C PHE A 25 27.73 1.23 -9.12
N ALA A 26 28.29 0.86 -10.29
CA ALA A 26 27.57 0.93 -11.56
C ALA A 26 26.41 -0.07 -11.61
N ILE A 27 26.62 -1.32 -11.19
CA ILE A 27 25.58 -2.36 -11.22
C ILE A 27 24.46 -2.08 -10.21
N VAL A 28 24.80 -1.46 -9.06
CA VAL A 28 23.81 -1.06 -8.04
C VAL A 28 22.97 0.14 -8.50
N LYS A 29 23.56 1.08 -9.24
CA LYS A 29 22.88 2.32 -9.64
C LYS A 29 22.18 2.25 -11.00
N VAL A 30 22.61 1.37 -11.90
CA VAL A 30 21.98 1.24 -13.22
C VAL A 30 20.60 0.58 -13.11
N ARG A 31 19.63 1.08 -13.87
CA ARG A 31 18.27 0.51 -13.89
C ARG A 31 18.20 -0.67 -14.84
N PHE A 32 17.62 -1.78 -14.39
CA PHE A 32 17.43 -2.99 -15.20
C PHE A 32 16.65 -2.71 -16.49
N THR A 33 15.55 -1.95 -16.41
CA THR A 33 14.71 -1.58 -17.56
C THR A 33 15.49 -0.82 -18.64
N ARG A 34 16.44 0.02 -18.24
CA ARG A 34 17.27 0.78 -19.18
C ARG A 34 18.24 -0.13 -19.94
N LEU A 35 18.85 -1.10 -19.27
CA LEU A 35 19.71 -2.09 -19.93
C LEU A 35 18.90 -3.00 -20.88
N GLU A 36 17.66 -3.31 -20.52
CA GLU A 36 16.74 -4.06 -21.37
C GLU A 36 16.38 -3.30 -22.65
N GLU A 37 16.08 -2.00 -22.56
CA GLU A 37 15.87 -1.14 -23.74
C GLU A 37 17.09 -1.14 -24.67
N LEU A 38 18.31 -1.00 -24.13
CA LEU A 38 19.54 -0.97 -24.92
C LEU A 38 19.87 -2.34 -25.54
N ALA A 39 19.58 -3.42 -24.82
CA ALA A 39 19.72 -4.78 -25.32
C ALA A 39 18.76 -5.05 -26.49
N ALA A 40 17.52 -4.55 -26.40
CA ALA A 40 16.53 -4.62 -27.49
C ALA A 40 16.98 -3.83 -28.73
N LYS A 41 17.71 -2.72 -28.53
CA LYS A 41 18.36 -1.95 -29.60
C LYS A 41 19.64 -2.59 -30.16
N GLY A 42 19.98 -3.81 -29.74
CA GLY A 42 21.11 -4.57 -30.28
C GLY A 42 22.46 -4.31 -29.61
N VAL A 43 22.53 -3.56 -28.51
CA VAL A 43 23.80 -3.28 -27.81
C VAL A 43 24.26 -4.53 -27.04
N THR A 44 25.27 -5.24 -27.54
CA THR A 44 25.78 -6.49 -26.93
C THR A 44 26.27 -6.32 -25.49
N ARG A 45 26.93 -5.20 -25.16
CA ARG A 45 27.38 -4.89 -23.80
C ARG A 45 26.22 -4.75 -22.81
N ALA A 46 25.05 -4.28 -23.28
CA ALA A 46 23.86 -4.16 -22.45
C ALA A 46 23.29 -5.53 -22.07
N LYS A 47 23.38 -6.53 -22.95
CA LYS A 47 22.99 -7.92 -22.64
C LYS A 47 23.84 -8.50 -21.50
N ILE A 48 25.16 -8.27 -21.54
CA ILE A 48 26.09 -8.74 -20.50
C ILE A 48 25.87 -7.98 -19.19
N ALA A 49 25.73 -6.64 -19.24
CA ALA A 49 25.43 -5.85 -18.05
C ALA A 49 24.11 -6.26 -17.39
N LYS A 50 23.09 -6.59 -18.19
CA LYS A 50 21.78 -7.06 -17.70
C LYS A 50 21.90 -8.37 -16.91
N GLU A 51 22.76 -9.28 -17.35
CA GLU A 51 23.06 -10.54 -16.63
C GLU A 51 23.66 -10.24 -15.25
N ALA A 52 24.63 -9.32 -15.19
CA ALA A 52 25.26 -8.92 -13.93
C ALA A 52 24.29 -8.25 -12.94
N VAL A 53 23.33 -7.46 -13.42
CA VAL A 53 22.29 -6.85 -12.57
C VAL A 53 21.25 -7.87 -12.12
N LYS A 54 20.99 -8.90 -12.93
CA LYS A 54 20.04 -9.97 -12.58
C LYS A 54 20.57 -10.84 -11.43
N ASP A 55 21.87 -11.12 -11.43
CA ASP A 55 22.56 -11.84 -10.36
C ASP A 55 23.42 -10.88 -9.51
N LEU A 56 22.76 -9.83 -9.00
CA LEU A 56 23.43 -8.73 -8.32
C LEU A 56 24.28 -9.19 -7.13
N GLU A 57 23.78 -10.15 -6.34
CA GLU A 57 24.49 -10.67 -5.16
C GLU A 57 25.84 -11.28 -5.55
N ALA A 58 25.86 -12.19 -6.53
CA ALA A 58 27.10 -12.88 -6.93
C ALA A 58 28.12 -11.91 -7.56
N TYR A 59 27.65 -10.95 -8.35
CA TYR A 59 28.52 -9.92 -8.94
C TYR A 59 29.02 -8.91 -7.90
N LEU A 60 28.20 -8.53 -6.91
CA LEU A 60 28.63 -7.70 -5.78
C LEU A 60 29.76 -8.38 -5.01
N SER A 61 29.60 -9.66 -4.67
CA SER A 61 30.66 -10.39 -3.97
C SER A 61 31.94 -10.51 -4.80
N THR A 62 31.80 -10.65 -6.13
CA THR A 62 32.95 -10.64 -7.06
C THR A 62 33.70 -9.30 -7.00
N ALA A 63 32.99 -8.18 -7.03
CA ALA A 63 33.60 -6.86 -6.92
C ALA A 63 34.30 -6.67 -5.57
N GLN A 64 33.68 -7.09 -4.47
CA GLN A 64 34.24 -6.99 -3.11
C GLN A 64 35.53 -7.81 -2.95
N LEU A 65 35.56 -9.02 -3.50
CA LEU A 65 36.78 -9.83 -3.52
C LEU A 65 37.87 -9.15 -4.37
N GLY A 66 37.51 -8.61 -5.53
CA GLY A 66 38.41 -7.86 -6.40
C GLY A 66 39.01 -6.63 -5.72
N ILE A 67 38.19 -5.81 -5.05
CA ILE A 67 38.62 -4.65 -4.25
C ILE A 67 39.60 -5.10 -3.16
N THR A 68 39.28 -6.18 -2.47
CA THR A 68 40.12 -6.71 -1.38
C THR A 68 41.49 -7.14 -1.89
N ILE A 69 41.53 -7.97 -2.95
CA ILE A 69 42.79 -8.45 -3.55
C ILE A 69 43.60 -7.27 -4.09
N ALA A 70 42.95 -6.32 -4.77
CA ALA A 70 43.61 -5.16 -5.34
C ALA A 70 44.17 -4.23 -4.25
N SER A 71 43.43 -4.00 -3.16
CA SER A 71 43.86 -3.16 -2.05
C SER A 71 45.01 -3.78 -1.26
N ILE A 72 44.96 -5.09 -0.96
CA ILE A 72 46.06 -5.80 -0.29
C ILE A 72 47.30 -5.83 -1.20
N GLY A 73 47.13 -6.11 -2.50
CA GLY A 73 48.21 -6.10 -3.47
C GLY A 73 48.87 -4.72 -3.60
N LEU A 74 48.05 -3.66 -3.62
CA LEU A 74 48.53 -2.27 -3.62
C LEU A 74 49.30 -1.94 -2.35
N GLY A 75 48.82 -2.34 -1.17
CA GLY A 75 49.53 -2.13 0.09
C GLY A 75 50.90 -2.82 0.09
N TRP A 76 50.93 -4.10 -0.31
CA TRP A 76 52.15 -4.92 -0.34
C TRP A 76 53.21 -4.33 -1.28
N VAL A 77 52.81 -3.99 -2.50
CA VAL A 77 53.74 -3.58 -3.56
C VAL A 77 53.99 -2.08 -3.53
N GLY A 78 52.99 -1.29 -3.15
CA GLY A 78 53.03 0.16 -3.20
C GLY A 78 53.99 0.76 -2.20
N GLU A 79 53.98 0.30 -0.95
CA GLU A 79 54.84 0.86 0.10
C GLU A 79 56.34 0.77 -0.29
N PRO A 80 56.89 -0.41 -0.63
CA PRO A 80 58.26 -0.50 -1.08
C PRO A 80 58.49 0.23 -2.41
N ALA A 81 57.50 0.35 -3.30
CA ALA A 81 57.63 1.12 -4.53
C ALA A 81 57.90 2.59 -4.24
N VAL A 82 57.13 3.22 -3.35
CA VAL A 82 57.20 4.66 -3.09
C VAL A 82 58.33 5.00 -2.12
N ALA A 83 58.54 4.19 -1.07
CA ALA A 83 59.55 4.46 -0.04
C ALA A 83 60.98 4.54 -0.61
N ARG A 84 61.28 3.76 -1.65
CA ARG A 84 62.59 3.76 -2.33
C ARG A 84 62.85 5.01 -3.17
N PHE A 85 61.82 5.76 -3.58
CA PHE A 85 61.96 7.08 -4.20
C PHE A 85 61.96 8.21 -3.17
N VAL A 86 61.25 8.05 -2.04
CA VAL A 86 61.17 9.05 -0.97
C VAL A 86 62.53 9.25 -0.28
N ALA A 87 63.28 8.17 0.01
CA ALA A 87 64.56 8.28 0.70
C ALA A 87 65.62 9.12 -0.04
N PRO A 88 65.86 8.93 -1.37
CA PRO A 88 66.72 9.82 -2.16
C PRO A 88 66.22 11.27 -2.23
N LEU A 89 64.91 11.48 -2.31
CA LEU A 89 64.30 12.81 -2.33
C LEU A 89 64.58 13.58 -1.03
N LEU A 90 64.39 12.93 0.13
CA LEU A 90 64.69 13.54 1.43
C LEU A 90 66.17 13.90 1.58
N ALA A 91 67.07 13.05 1.07
CA ALA A 91 68.50 13.34 1.04
C ALA A 91 68.85 14.55 0.14
N LEU A 92 68.12 14.73 -0.97
CA LEU A 92 68.31 15.85 -1.90
C LEU A 92 67.87 17.20 -1.29
N PHE A 93 66.91 17.18 -0.36
CA PHE A 93 66.49 18.35 0.43
C PHE A 93 67.37 18.61 1.67
N GLY A 94 68.50 17.92 1.80
CA GLY A 94 69.47 18.14 2.89
C GLY A 94 69.04 17.60 4.25
N VAL A 95 68.03 16.73 4.30
CA VAL A 95 67.55 16.14 5.55
C VAL A 95 68.48 15.00 5.98
N VAL A 96 69.40 15.29 6.89
CA VAL A 96 70.33 14.29 7.46
C VAL A 96 69.70 13.73 8.74
N LEU A 97 69.05 12.57 8.60
CA LEU A 97 68.47 11.81 9.72
C LEU A 97 69.31 10.58 10.03
N ALA A 98 69.21 10.08 11.26
CA ALA A 98 69.72 8.75 11.59
C ALA A 98 69.07 7.69 10.68
N PRO A 99 69.78 6.61 10.28
CA PRO A 99 69.26 5.63 9.31
C PRO A 99 67.89 5.04 9.67
N ALA A 100 67.65 4.79 10.96
CA ALA A 100 66.35 4.32 11.46
C ALA A 100 65.24 5.37 11.31
N ALA A 101 65.54 6.64 11.61
CA ALA A 101 64.57 7.73 11.49
C ALA A 101 64.23 8.04 10.02
N LEU A 102 65.22 7.97 9.13
CA LEU A 102 65.01 8.12 7.68
C LEU A 102 64.13 6.99 7.12
N HIS A 103 64.35 5.76 7.56
CA HIS A 103 63.56 4.61 7.13
C HIS A 103 62.10 4.72 7.57
N THR A 104 61.85 5.01 8.85
CA THR A 104 60.50 5.21 9.39
C THR A 104 59.78 6.38 8.73
N ALA A 105 60.47 7.52 8.52
CA ALA A 105 59.89 8.67 7.83
C ALA A 105 59.52 8.35 6.37
N SER A 106 60.38 7.60 5.67
CA SER A 106 60.13 7.20 4.29
C SER A 106 58.92 6.27 4.17
N ILE A 107 58.78 5.32 5.09
CA ILE A 107 57.61 4.44 5.18
C ILE A 107 56.35 5.25 5.47
N ALA A 108 56.37 6.13 6.47
CA ALA A 108 55.20 6.93 6.84
C ALA A 108 54.71 7.84 5.70
N ILE A 109 55.65 8.47 4.99
CA ILE A 109 55.36 9.30 3.82
C ILE A 109 54.83 8.44 2.67
N ALA A 110 55.48 7.31 2.36
CA ALA A 110 55.03 6.39 1.31
C ALA A 110 53.62 5.87 1.57
N PHE A 111 53.36 5.39 2.79
CA PHE A 111 52.04 4.92 3.22
C PHE A 111 50.98 6.02 3.08
N SER A 112 51.28 7.25 3.49
CA SER A 112 50.36 8.39 3.37
C SER A 112 50.04 8.72 1.92
N ILE A 113 51.06 8.74 1.06
CA ILE A 113 50.91 8.98 -0.38
C ILE A 113 50.03 7.89 -1.01
N ILE A 114 50.35 6.62 -0.77
CA ILE A 114 49.60 5.49 -1.35
C ILE A 114 48.17 5.48 -0.86
N THR A 115 47.94 5.73 0.44
CA THR A 115 46.60 5.81 1.01
C THR A 115 45.81 6.94 0.36
N ALA A 116 46.41 8.13 0.16
CA ALA A 116 45.74 9.24 -0.52
C ALA A 116 45.37 8.88 -1.97
N PHE A 117 46.28 8.25 -2.73
CA PHE A 117 46.01 7.81 -4.10
C PHE A 117 44.95 6.70 -4.15
N HIS A 118 45.00 5.73 -3.25
CA HIS A 118 44.01 4.65 -3.14
C HIS A 118 42.62 5.20 -2.83
N VAL A 119 42.48 6.07 -1.83
CA VAL A 119 41.18 6.66 -1.48
C VAL A 119 40.66 7.54 -2.62
N VAL A 120 41.49 8.41 -3.20
CA VAL A 120 41.03 9.36 -4.22
C VAL A 120 40.78 8.66 -5.56
N ILE A 121 41.81 8.01 -6.13
CA ILE A 121 41.76 7.42 -7.47
C ILE A 121 41.16 6.01 -7.43
N GLY A 122 41.50 5.23 -6.41
CA GLY A 122 41.03 3.86 -6.26
C GLY A 122 39.56 3.77 -5.83
N GLU A 123 39.03 4.75 -5.10
CA GLU A 123 37.67 4.66 -4.53
C GLU A 123 36.76 5.84 -4.91
N LEU A 124 37.10 7.07 -4.53
CA LEU A 124 36.20 8.23 -4.64
C LEU A 124 35.89 8.61 -6.09
N VAL A 125 36.89 8.65 -6.96
CA VAL A 125 36.70 9.01 -8.38
C VAL A 125 35.80 7.97 -9.09
N PRO A 126 36.10 6.66 -9.06
CA PRO A 126 35.26 5.63 -9.67
C PRO A 126 33.84 5.60 -9.12
N LYS A 127 33.68 5.71 -7.80
CA LYS A 127 32.37 5.77 -7.15
C LYS A 127 31.54 6.94 -7.66
N ASN A 128 32.12 8.14 -7.73
CA ASN A 128 31.43 9.32 -8.23
C ASN A 128 31.09 9.20 -9.72
N MET A 129 31.95 8.58 -10.53
CA MET A 129 31.68 8.28 -11.93
C MET A 129 30.48 7.34 -12.08
N ALA A 130 30.44 6.24 -11.32
CA ALA A 130 29.32 5.30 -11.35
C ALA A 130 27.99 5.94 -10.93
N ILE A 131 28.01 6.84 -9.95
CA ILE A 131 26.78 7.53 -9.48
C ILE A 131 26.27 8.54 -10.53
N ARG A 132 27.17 9.30 -11.16
CA ARG A 132 26.78 10.33 -12.14
C ARG A 132 26.45 9.75 -13.52
N MET A 133 27.12 8.67 -13.91
CA MET A 133 27.01 8.06 -15.24
C MET A 133 26.87 6.52 -15.14
N PRO A 134 25.81 6.01 -14.48
CA PRO A 134 25.67 4.58 -14.19
C PRO A 134 25.52 3.73 -15.45
N GLU A 135 24.77 4.20 -16.44
CA GLU A 135 24.55 3.48 -17.71
C GLU A 135 25.87 3.25 -18.45
N GLN A 136 26.64 4.31 -18.69
CA GLN A 136 27.90 4.22 -19.43
C GLN A 136 28.93 3.39 -18.67
N SER A 137 29.03 3.59 -17.35
CA SER A 137 29.93 2.84 -16.49
C SER A 137 29.63 1.34 -16.54
N ALA A 138 28.35 0.96 -16.39
CA ALA A 138 27.90 -0.43 -16.47
C ALA A 138 28.23 -1.07 -17.83
N LEU A 139 28.05 -0.33 -18.94
CA LEU A 139 28.38 -0.83 -20.27
C LEU A 139 29.89 -0.99 -20.48
N TRP A 140 30.72 -0.09 -19.96
CA TRP A 140 32.18 -0.17 -20.08
C TRP A 140 32.75 -1.36 -19.31
N ILE A 141 32.24 -1.61 -18.10
CA ILE A 141 32.73 -2.68 -17.24
C ILE A 141 32.12 -4.06 -17.55
N ALA A 142 31.00 -4.14 -18.27
CA ALA A 142 30.23 -5.37 -18.46
C ALA A 142 31.06 -6.61 -18.84
N ALA A 143 31.86 -6.50 -19.91
CA ALA A 143 32.66 -7.62 -20.42
C ALA A 143 33.85 -7.99 -19.50
N PRO A 144 34.74 -7.06 -19.10
CA PRO A 144 35.85 -7.41 -18.19
C PRO A 144 35.34 -7.88 -16.83
N PHE A 145 34.21 -7.37 -16.36
CA PHE A 145 33.66 -7.77 -15.08
C PHE A 145 33.10 -9.19 -15.11
N LYS A 146 32.44 -9.59 -16.21
CA LYS A 146 32.03 -11.00 -16.44
C LYS A 146 33.23 -11.96 -16.47
N PHE A 147 34.35 -11.54 -17.04
CA PHE A 147 35.58 -12.33 -17.01
C PHE A 147 36.05 -12.55 -15.56
N PHE A 148 36.17 -11.49 -14.76
CA PHE A 148 36.56 -11.62 -13.35
C PHE A 148 35.57 -12.45 -12.53
N HIS A 149 34.27 -12.30 -12.76
CA HIS A 149 33.25 -13.13 -12.13
C HIS A 149 33.48 -14.63 -12.40
N THR A 150 33.82 -14.98 -13.64
CA THR A 150 34.11 -16.36 -14.02
C THR A 150 35.39 -16.87 -13.36
N VAL A 151 36.45 -16.06 -13.33
CA VAL A 151 37.74 -16.43 -12.70
C VAL A 151 37.60 -16.57 -11.18
N PHE A 152 36.85 -15.67 -10.54
CA PHE A 152 36.64 -15.66 -9.10
C PHE A 152 35.57 -16.65 -8.62
N PHE A 153 34.90 -17.36 -9.53
CA PHE A 153 33.86 -18.33 -9.19
C PHE A 153 34.33 -19.36 -8.14
N VAL A 154 35.50 -19.97 -8.33
CA VAL A 154 36.01 -21.02 -7.42
C VAL A 154 36.39 -20.44 -6.04
N PRO A 155 37.20 -19.37 -5.93
CA PRO A 155 37.45 -18.71 -4.65
C PRO A 155 36.17 -18.27 -3.94
N MET A 156 35.21 -17.70 -4.66
CA MET A 156 33.94 -17.24 -4.12
C MET A 156 33.09 -18.38 -3.57
N TRP A 157 32.99 -19.49 -4.29
CA TRP A 157 32.29 -20.68 -3.82
C TRP A 157 32.86 -21.19 -2.49
N LEU A 158 34.20 -21.26 -2.38
CA LEU A 158 34.87 -21.69 -1.16
C LEU A 158 34.59 -20.73 0.02
N LEU A 159 34.66 -19.42 -0.23
CA LEU A 159 34.37 -18.41 0.79
C LEU A 159 32.90 -18.46 1.24
N ASN A 160 31.96 -18.60 0.31
CA ASN A 160 30.54 -18.70 0.62
C ASN A 160 30.21 -19.95 1.43
N GLU A 161 30.81 -21.10 1.10
CA GLU A 161 30.65 -22.32 1.91
C GLU A 161 31.25 -22.15 3.30
N SER A 162 32.39 -21.47 3.43
CA SER A 162 32.95 -21.15 4.75
C SER A 162 32.05 -20.22 5.57
N ALA A 163 31.43 -19.21 4.95
CA ALA A 163 30.47 -18.34 5.60
C ALA A 163 29.20 -19.11 6.02
N ASN A 164 28.68 -19.97 5.16
CA ASN A 164 27.54 -20.84 5.46
C ASN A 164 27.84 -21.82 6.60
N LEU A 165 29.08 -22.30 6.72
CA LEU A 165 29.51 -23.12 7.86
C LEU A 165 29.48 -22.31 9.17
N VAL A 166 30.01 -21.09 9.16
CA VAL A 166 29.95 -20.18 10.32
C VAL A 166 28.51 -19.85 10.70
N LEU A 167 27.65 -19.53 9.74
CA LEU A 167 26.23 -19.26 9.98
C LEU A 167 25.49 -20.47 10.56
N ARG A 168 25.84 -21.69 10.12
CA ARG A 168 25.33 -22.95 10.70
C ARG A 168 25.77 -23.11 12.15
N VAL A 169 27.03 -22.81 12.47
CA VAL A 169 27.53 -22.83 13.85
C VAL A 169 26.78 -21.81 14.72
N LEU A 170 26.49 -20.62 14.18
CA LEU A 170 25.72 -19.56 14.87
C LEU A 170 24.20 -19.80 14.89
N ARG A 171 23.71 -20.88 14.27
CA ARG A 171 22.28 -21.25 14.17
C ARG A 171 21.40 -20.16 13.53
N ILE A 172 21.95 -19.36 12.63
CA ILE A 172 21.20 -18.34 11.89
C ILE A 172 20.54 -19.01 10.68
N LYS A 173 19.20 -19.01 10.64
CA LYS A 173 18.44 -19.57 9.51
C LYS A 173 18.44 -18.58 8.35
N ARG A 174 18.58 -19.09 7.12
CA ARG A 174 18.46 -18.33 5.89
C ARG A 174 16.97 -18.02 5.67
N ASN A 175 16.57 -16.75 5.74
CA ASN A 175 15.23 -16.34 5.29
C ASN A 175 15.21 -16.44 3.76
N GLN A 176 14.38 -17.33 3.21
CA GLN A 176 14.19 -17.55 1.78
C GLN A 176 12.81 -17.08 1.30
N GLU A 177 12.23 -16.06 1.93
CA GLU A 177 10.98 -15.45 1.48
C GLU A 177 11.28 -14.07 0.87
N ASP A 178 11.88 -14.08 -0.32
CA ASP A 178 11.90 -12.91 -1.20
C ASP A 178 10.64 -12.98 -2.10
N THR A 179 9.89 -11.88 -2.14
CA THR A 179 8.88 -11.50 -3.16
C THR A 179 7.39 -11.84 -2.98
N VAL A 180 6.93 -12.30 -1.82
CA VAL A 180 5.47 -12.29 -1.54
C VAL A 180 5.18 -11.28 -0.46
N HIS A 181 4.85 -10.06 -0.86
CA HIS A 181 4.37 -9.04 0.06
C HIS A 181 3.10 -9.54 0.75
N SER A 182 3.04 -9.42 2.07
CA SER A 182 1.80 -9.65 2.80
C SER A 182 0.76 -8.59 2.43
N ASP A 183 -0.53 -8.88 2.68
CA ASP A 183 -1.58 -7.87 2.52
C ASP A 183 -1.25 -6.61 3.33
N GLU A 184 -0.65 -6.75 4.52
CA GLU A 184 -0.23 -5.63 5.37
C GLU A 184 0.87 -4.78 4.72
N GLU A 185 1.86 -5.40 4.06
CA GLU A 185 2.90 -4.68 3.32
C GLU A 185 2.33 -3.96 2.10
N LEU A 186 1.45 -4.61 1.34
CA LEU A 186 0.78 -3.98 0.20
C LEU A 186 -0.07 -2.78 0.65
N ARG A 187 -0.78 -2.91 1.76
CA ARG A 187 -1.52 -1.80 2.37
C ARG A 187 -0.61 -0.64 2.76
N MET A 188 0.56 -0.91 3.38
CA MET A 188 1.54 0.13 3.69
C MET A 188 2.04 0.87 2.44
N ILE A 189 2.37 0.14 1.38
CA ILE A 189 2.84 0.70 0.11
C ILE A 189 1.75 1.57 -0.55
N LEU A 190 0.51 1.10 -0.56
CA LEU A 190 -0.63 1.84 -1.13
C LEU A 190 -0.96 3.10 -0.30
N GLY A 191 -0.90 3.01 1.03
CA GLY A 191 -1.06 4.14 1.94
C GLY A 191 -0.01 5.23 1.71
N GLN A 192 1.27 4.86 1.63
CA GLN A 192 2.35 5.79 1.29
C GLN A 192 2.14 6.43 -0.09
N SER A 193 1.68 5.66 -1.08
CA SER A 193 1.39 6.18 -2.42
C SER A 193 0.24 7.19 -2.42
N GLN A 194 -0.79 7.00 -1.58
CA GLN A 194 -1.88 7.96 -1.40
C GLN A 194 -1.38 9.25 -0.74
N GLU A 195 -0.54 9.15 0.29
CA GLU A 195 0.02 10.32 0.99
C GLU A 195 0.84 11.22 0.05
N HIS A 196 1.60 10.60 -0.86
CA HIS A 196 2.35 11.32 -1.89
C HIS A 196 1.50 11.77 -3.09
N GLY A 197 0.17 11.62 -3.01
CA GLY A 197 -0.78 12.04 -4.04
C GLY A 197 -0.71 11.22 -5.33
N LYS A 198 -0.10 10.03 -5.33
CA LYS A 198 0.00 9.14 -6.50
C LYS A 198 -1.26 8.29 -6.70
N ILE A 199 -2.03 8.09 -5.63
CA ILE A 199 -3.28 7.34 -5.60
C ILE A 199 -4.35 8.22 -4.94
N SER A 200 -5.57 8.22 -5.48
CA SER A 200 -6.71 8.91 -4.84
C SER A 200 -7.25 8.10 -3.67
N LEU A 201 -7.85 8.78 -2.69
CA LEU A 201 -8.45 8.09 -1.53
C LEU A 201 -9.50 7.06 -1.94
N GLY A 202 -10.36 7.36 -2.92
CA GLY A 202 -11.35 6.40 -3.42
C GLY A 202 -10.71 5.14 -4.02
N ARG A 203 -9.57 5.28 -4.70
CA ARG A 203 -8.81 4.12 -5.23
C ARG A 203 -8.15 3.32 -4.11
N LEU A 204 -7.64 3.98 -3.06
CA LEU A 204 -7.13 3.29 -1.88
C LEU A 204 -8.25 2.48 -1.21
N MET A 205 -9.44 3.07 -1.04
CA MET A 205 -10.60 2.38 -0.46
C MET A 205 -11.04 1.16 -1.30
N MET A 206 -11.00 1.25 -2.63
CA MET A 206 -11.29 0.10 -3.50
C MET A 206 -10.27 -1.04 -3.31
N PHE A 207 -8.98 -0.72 -3.12
CA PHE A 207 -7.98 -1.73 -2.77
C PHE A 207 -8.21 -2.34 -1.38
N GLU A 208 -8.61 -1.54 -0.40
CA GLU A 208 -8.99 -2.05 0.92
C GLU A 208 -10.14 -3.06 0.82
N HIS A 209 -11.19 -2.71 0.09
CA HIS A 209 -12.32 -3.58 -0.17
C HIS A 209 -11.90 -4.87 -0.86
N LEU A 210 -11.00 -4.80 -1.85
CA LEU A 210 -10.45 -6.00 -2.52
C LEU A 210 -9.74 -6.97 -1.55
N PHE A 211 -8.98 -6.47 -0.58
CA PHE A 211 -8.33 -7.33 0.42
C PHE A 211 -9.33 -7.99 1.37
N ASP A 212 -10.40 -7.27 1.72
CA ASP A 212 -11.45 -7.80 2.61
C ASP A 212 -12.43 -8.73 1.87
N PHE A 213 -12.61 -8.56 0.57
CA PHE A 213 -13.55 -9.29 -0.28
C PHE A 213 -13.40 -10.81 -0.23
N GLY A 214 -12.16 -11.31 -0.12
CA GLY A 214 -11.87 -12.73 0.04
C GLY A 214 -12.28 -13.31 1.40
N LYS A 215 -12.42 -12.46 2.42
CA LYS A 215 -12.76 -12.81 3.81
C LYS A 215 -14.23 -12.58 4.14
N THR A 216 -14.85 -11.57 3.53
CA THR A 216 -16.27 -11.24 3.72
C THR A 216 -17.15 -12.40 3.27
N ARG A 217 -18.12 -12.79 4.11
CA ARG A 217 -19.08 -13.87 3.80
C ARG A 217 -20.37 -13.32 3.23
N VAL A 218 -21.07 -14.14 2.44
CA VAL A 218 -22.37 -13.78 1.85
C VAL A 218 -23.37 -13.27 2.90
N LYS A 219 -23.41 -13.88 4.09
CA LYS A 219 -24.30 -13.45 5.18
C LYS A 219 -24.07 -12.02 5.69
N GLU A 220 -22.89 -11.45 5.45
CA GLU A 220 -22.55 -10.09 5.88
C GLU A 220 -23.03 -9.02 4.85
N VAL A 221 -23.31 -9.42 3.60
CA VAL A 221 -23.63 -8.51 2.50
C VAL A 221 -25.05 -8.71 1.96
N MET A 222 -25.61 -9.92 2.06
CA MET A 222 -26.95 -10.24 1.55
C MET A 222 -28.06 -9.36 2.17
N THR A 223 -29.13 -9.14 1.41
CA THR A 223 -30.38 -8.61 1.96
C THR A 223 -30.99 -9.65 2.92
N PRO A 224 -31.14 -9.35 4.22
CA PRO A 224 -31.68 -10.32 5.18
C PRO A 224 -33.12 -10.70 4.86
N ARG A 225 -33.54 -11.94 5.19
CA ARG A 225 -34.89 -12.46 4.89
C ARG A 225 -36.02 -11.50 5.25
N GLY A 226 -35.95 -10.82 6.40
CA GLY A 226 -36.99 -9.90 6.86
C GLY A 226 -37.12 -8.62 6.04
N ALA A 227 -36.10 -8.25 5.26
CA ALA A 227 -36.08 -7.08 4.40
C ALA A 227 -36.40 -7.39 2.92
N ILE A 228 -36.52 -8.66 2.54
CA ILE A 228 -36.81 -9.08 1.17
C ILE A 228 -38.23 -8.64 0.78
N SER A 229 -38.35 -7.87 -0.29
CA SER A 229 -39.64 -7.61 -0.95
C SER A 229 -39.92 -8.71 -1.97
N TYR A 230 -41.05 -9.40 -1.83
CA TYR A 230 -41.43 -10.53 -2.67
C TYR A 230 -42.89 -10.41 -3.15
N ILE A 231 -43.23 -11.16 -4.20
CA ILE A 231 -44.60 -11.31 -4.71
C ILE A 231 -45.14 -12.65 -4.23
N THR A 232 -46.37 -12.67 -3.72
CA THR A 232 -47.04 -13.90 -3.31
C THR A 232 -47.80 -14.51 -4.50
N LEU A 233 -47.74 -15.83 -4.64
CA LEU A 233 -48.48 -16.56 -5.65
C LEU A 233 -49.99 -16.43 -5.37
N GLY A 234 -50.74 -15.96 -6.37
CA GLY A 234 -52.17 -15.66 -6.22
C GLY A 234 -52.49 -14.22 -5.80
N SER A 235 -51.48 -13.34 -5.61
CA SER A 235 -51.70 -11.90 -5.43
C SER A 235 -52.43 -11.29 -6.63
N THR A 236 -53.28 -10.30 -6.36
CA THR A 236 -53.98 -9.59 -7.44
C THR A 236 -53.00 -8.76 -8.29
N PRO A 237 -53.32 -8.46 -9.55
CA PRO A 237 -52.54 -7.56 -10.39
C PRO A 237 -52.33 -6.20 -9.76
N GLU A 238 -53.37 -5.66 -9.14
CA GLU A 238 -53.37 -4.34 -8.54
C GLU A 238 -52.40 -4.27 -7.37
N GLU A 239 -52.37 -5.30 -6.51
CA GLU A 239 -51.42 -5.42 -5.40
C GLU A 239 -49.98 -5.55 -5.91
N THR A 240 -49.76 -6.45 -6.88
CA THR A 240 -48.45 -6.67 -7.49
C THR A 240 -47.93 -5.38 -8.13
N MET A 241 -48.79 -4.66 -8.84
CA MET A 241 -48.45 -3.40 -9.49
C MET A 241 -48.18 -2.29 -8.49
N ARG A 242 -48.94 -2.21 -7.40
CA ARG A 242 -48.68 -1.27 -6.30
C ARG A 242 -47.30 -1.52 -5.70
N LEU A 243 -46.96 -2.79 -5.41
CA LEU A 243 -45.65 -3.17 -4.88
C LEU A 243 -44.52 -2.77 -5.83
N ILE A 244 -44.67 -3.07 -7.13
CA ILE A 244 -43.67 -2.74 -8.15
C ILE A 244 -43.47 -1.22 -8.25
N LYS A 245 -44.57 -0.44 -8.30
CA LYS A 245 -44.48 1.03 -8.37
C LYS A 245 -43.84 1.64 -7.13
N GLN A 246 -44.09 1.05 -5.96
CA GLN A 246 -43.54 1.51 -4.69
C GLN A 246 -42.05 1.17 -4.54
N LYS A 247 -41.65 -0.06 -4.89
CA LYS A 247 -40.30 -0.58 -4.64
C LYS A 247 -39.33 -0.40 -5.81
N ARG A 248 -39.83 -0.39 -7.05
CA ARG A 248 -39.06 -0.16 -8.30
C ARG A 248 -37.86 -1.08 -8.53
N PHE A 249 -37.89 -2.30 -8.00
CA PHE A 249 -36.85 -3.29 -8.26
C PHE A 249 -37.04 -3.95 -9.62
N SER A 250 -35.95 -4.44 -10.21
CA SER A 250 -36.01 -5.18 -11.48
C SER A 250 -36.50 -6.61 -11.33
N ARG A 251 -36.30 -7.22 -10.15
CA ARG A 251 -36.56 -8.65 -9.88
C ARG A 251 -37.19 -8.81 -8.51
N TYR A 252 -38.23 -9.65 -8.42
CA TYR A 252 -38.95 -9.95 -7.19
C TYR A 252 -39.03 -11.46 -6.99
N PRO A 253 -38.56 -12.00 -5.85
CA PRO A 253 -38.82 -13.40 -5.51
C PRO A 253 -40.32 -13.71 -5.53
N LEU A 254 -40.69 -14.88 -6.04
CA LEU A 254 -42.05 -15.39 -6.06
C LEU A 254 -42.21 -16.44 -4.97
N VAL A 255 -43.13 -16.22 -4.05
CA VAL A 255 -43.30 -17.01 -2.82
C VAL A 255 -44.71 -17.58 -2.77
N THR A 256 -44.88 -18.83 -2.36
CA THR A 256 -46.21 -19.42 -2.15
C THR A 256 -46.87 -18.85 -0.89
N PRO A 257 -48.19 -19.02 -0.70
CA PRO A 257 -48.87 -18.63 0.54
C PRO A 257 -48.27 -19.27 1.80
N GLU A 258 -47.64 -20.44 1.66
CA GLU A 258 -46.95 -21.16 2.74
C GLU A 258 -45.53 -20.64 3.03
N GLY A 259 -45.06 -19.63 2.28
CA GLY A 259 -43.77 -18.99 2.49
C GLY A 259 -42.59 -19.64 1.77
N VAL A 260 -42.83 -20.54 0.82
CA VAL A 260 -41.78 -21.21 0.04
C VAL A 260 -41.47 -20.43 -1.23
N THR A 261 -40.20 -20.11 -1.48
CA THR A 261 -39.79 -19.42 -2.71
C THR A 261 -39.71 -20.40 -3.89
N VAL A 262 -40.42 -20.10 -4.97
CA VAL A 262 -40.58 -21.00 -6.15
C VAL A 262 -39.88 -20.49 -7.41
N GLY A 263 -39.31 -19.28 -7.36
CA GLY A 263 -38.66 -18.62 -8.47
C GLY A 263 -38.59 -17.11 -8.23
N TYR A 264 -38.42 -16.34 -9.31
CA TYR A 264 -38.55 -14.89 -9.29
C TYR A 264 -39.26 -14.38 -10.54
N ILE A 265 -39.85 -13.19 -10.45
CA ILE A 265 -40.46 -12.46 -11.56
C ILE A 265 -39.52 -11.31 -11.94
N HIS A 266 -39.25 -11.16 -13.24
CA HIS A 266 -38.57 -9.99 -13.77
C HIS A 266 -39.61 -8.95 -14.18
N PHE A 267 -39.42 -7.68 -13.82
CA PHE A 267 -40.39 -6.62 -14.14
C PHE A 267 -40.71 -6.53 -15.64
N LYS A 268 -39.70 -6.68 -16.51
CA LYS A 268 -39.89 -6.72 -17.97
C LYS A 268 -40.83 -7.84 -18.46
N ASP A 269 -40.94 -8.96 -17.74
CA ASP A 269 -41.85 -10.04 -18.13
C ASP A 269 -43.32 -9.70 -17.84
N LEU A 270 -43.56 -8.62 -17.09
CA LEU A 270 -44.89 -8.06 -16.82
C LEU A 270 -45.25 -6.94 -17.82
N TYR A 271 -44.36 -6.60 -18.75
CA TYR A 271 -44.51 -5.46 -19.68
C TYR A 271 -45.69 -5.63 -20.64
N ASP A 272 -45.87 -6.82 -21.20
CA ASP A 272 -46.98 -7.09 -22.14
C ASP A 272 -48.35 -7.01 -21.45
N CYS A 273 -48.41 -7.35 -20.16
CA CYS A 273 -49.62 -7.19 -19.36
C CYS A 273 -49.88 -5.73 -18.97
N LEU A 274 -48.82 -4.96 -18.74
CA LEU A 274 -48.89 -3.52 -18.44
C LEU A 274 -49.48 -2.65 -19.57
N LEU A 275 -49.37 -3.09 -20.83
CA LEU A 275 -49.84 -2.34 -22.00
C LEU A 275 -51.24 -2.74 -22.48
N ALA A 276 -51.80 -3.86 -22.01
CA ALA A 276 -53.10 -4.34 -22.44
C ALA A 276 -54.24 -3.61 -21.68
N PRO A 277 -55.29 -3.10 -22.37
CA PRO A 277 -56.41 -2.37 -21.73
C PRO A 277 -57.15 -3.14 -20.63
N ASN A 278 -57.08 -4.48 -20.67
CA ASN A 278 -57.74 -5.38 -19.73
C ASN A 278 -56.76 -6.26 -18.91
N CYS A 279 -55.45 -5.97 -18.96
CA CYS A 279 -54.36 -6.66 -18.24
C CYS A 279 -54.75 -8.07 -17.77
N PRO A 280 -54.89 -9.06 -18.67
CA PRO A 280 -55.08 -10.43 -18.22
C PRO A 280 -53.81 -10.77 -17.46
N VAL A 281 -53.93 -10.91 -16.13
CA VAL A 281 -52.80 -11.18 -15.24
C VAL A 281 -52.00 -12.30 -15.87
N PRO A 282 -50.69 -12.10 -16.16
CA PRO A 282 -49.91 -13.23 -16.60
C PRO A 282 -49.94 -14.22 -15.45
N ASP A 283 -50.29 -15.48 -15.73
CA ASP A 283 -50.20 -16.52 -14.72
C ASP A 283 -48.77 -16.47 -14.18
N LEU A 284 -48.60 -16.02 -12.93
CA LEU A 284 -47.29 -15.80 -12.31
C LEU A 284 -46.47 -17.10 -12.31
N ALA A 285 -47.13 -18.26 -12.37
CA ALA A 285 -46.47 -19.54 -12.52
C ALA A 285 -45.85 -19.76 -13.92
N SER A 286 -46.40 -19.14 -14.96
CA SER A 286 -45.95 -19.26 -16.36
C SER A 286 -44.78 -18.32 -16.70
N VAL A 287 -44.71 -17.15 -16.07
CA VAL A 287 -43.65 -16.14 -16.29
C VAL A 287 -42.51 -16.24 -15.27
N LYS A 288 -42.58 -17.19 -14.32
CA LYS A 288 -41.53 -17.35 -13.31
C LYS A 288 -40.22 -17.81 -13.94
N ARG A 289 -39.13 -17.23 -13.46
CA ARG A 289 -37.76 -17.65 -13.78
C ARG A 289 -37.17 -18.43 -12.59
N PRO A 290 -36.28 -19.41 -12.85
CA PRO A 290 -35.64 -20.18 -11.79
C PRO A 290 -34.75 -19.28 -10.93
N LEU A 291 -34.80 -19.45 -9.61
CA LEU A 291 -33.98 -18.70 -8.67
C LEU A 291 -32.89 -19.62 -8.12
N SER A 292 -31.63 -19.22 -8.29
CA SER A 292 -30.49 -20.01 -7.83
C SER A 292 -30.31 -19.92 -6.32
N GLU A 293 -29.65 -20.90 -5.74
CA GLU A 293 -29.36 -20.97 -4.31
C GLU A 293 -27.86 -20.89 -4.07
N ILE A 294 -27.48 -20.22 -2.98
CA ILE A 294 -26.10 -20.04 -2.57
C ILE A 294 -25.98 -20.19 -1.05
N SER A 295 -24.87 -20.73 -0.58
CA SER A 295 -24.62 -20.85 0.86
C SER A 295 -24.27 -19.49 1.45
N GLU A 296 -24.80 -19.17 2.63
CA GLU A 296 -24.51 -17.91 3.33
C GLU A 296 -23.07 -17.83 3.89
N GLU A 297 -22.39 -18.97 3.98
CA GLU A 297 -21.07 -19.10 4.60
C GLU A 297 -19.89 -19.01 3.62
N ILE A 298 -20.14 -19.03 2.31
CA ILE A 298 -19.06 -18.84 1.33
C ILE A 298 -18.61 -17.38 1.29
N SER A 299 -17.36 -17.17 0.89
CA SER A 299 -16.82 -15.83 0.63
C SER A 299 -17.58 -15.14 -0.51
N VAL A 300 -17.71 -13.83 -0.44
CA VAL A 300 -18.29 -13.00 -1.51
C VAL A 300 -17.49 -13.14 -2.81
N GLU A 301 -16.16 -13.30 -2.75
CA GLU A 301 -15.34 -13.57 -3.94
C GLU A 301 -15.75 -14.85 -4.68
N ARG A 302 -16.00 -15.92 -3.95
CA ARG A 302 -16.51 -17.17 -4.53
C ARG A 302 -17.92 -17.00 -5.07
N ALA A 303 -18.77 -16.23 -4.38
CA ALA A 303 -20.11 -15.92 -4.88
C ALA A 303 -20.07 -15.14 -6.20
N LEU A 304 -19.14 -14.17 -6.37
CA LEU A 304 -18.91 -13.46 -7.63
C LEU A 304 -18.59 -14.43 -8.77
N ARG A 305 -17.66 -15.37 -8.56
CA ARG A 305 -17.29 -16.38 -9.55
C ARG A 305 -18.49 -17.25 -9.93
N ASP A 306 -19.25 -17.71 -8.94
CA ASP A 306 -20.48 -18.48 -9.16
C ASP A 306 -21.51 -17.70 -9.99
N PHE A 307 -21.72 -16.41 -9.69
CA PHE A 307 -22.62 -15.54 -10.44
C PHE A 307 -22.17 -15.35 -11.90
N GLN A 308 -20.87 -15.16 -12.13
CA GLN A 308 -20.27 -14.99 -13.45
C GLN A 308 -20.33 -16.27 -14.29
N GLU A 309 -19.95 -17.42 -13.72
CA GLU A 309 -19.92 -18.71 -14.40
C GLU A 309 -21.34 -19.17 -14.76
N LYS A 310 -22.29 -19.06 -13.81
CA LYS A 310 -23.68 -19.47 -14.00
C LYS A 310 -24.52 -18.40 -14.71
N ARG A 311 -23.96 -17.21 -14.96
CA ARG A 311 -24.63 -16.03 -15.57
C ARG A 311 -25.93 -15.65 -14.85
N ILE A 312 -25.95 -15.75 -13.53
CA ILE A 312 -27.10 -15.39 -12.70
C ILE A 312 -26.93 -13.99 -12.13
N GLN A 313 -28.05 -13.32 -11.84
CA GLN A 313 -28.10 -11.94 -11.33
C GLN A 313 -28.68 -11.87 -9.92
N LEU A 314 -29.23 -12.98 -9.43
CA LEU A 314 -29.98 -13.08 -8.18
C LEU A 314 -29.87 -14.51 -7.64
N ALA A 315 -29.63 -14.65 -6.34
CA ALA A 315 -29.64 -15.94 -5.65
C ALA A 315 -30.23 -15.84 -4.25
N LEU A 316 -30.88 -16.91 -3.78
CA LEU A 316 -31.28 -17.06 -2.38
C LEU A 316 -30.10 -17.55 -1.55
N ALA A 317 -29.79 -16.83 -0.49
CA ALA A 317 -28.84 -17.28 0.50
C ALA A 317 -29.52 -18.26 1.47
N LYS A 318 -28.87 -19.41 1.70
CA LYS A 318 -29.35 -20.46 2.60
C LYS A 318 -28.32 -20.80 3.67
N ASN A 319 -28.82 -21.16 4.84
CA ASN A 319 -28.00 -21.73 5.91
C ASN A 319 -27.72 -23.23 5.69
N ALA A 320 -26.94 -23.83 6.59
CA ALA A 320 -26.61 -25.26 6.55
C ALA A 320 -27.82 -26.20 6.69
N LYS A 321 -28.97 -25.71 7.18
CA LYS A 321 -30.23 -26.47 7.28
C LYS A 321 -31.10 -26.35 6.03
N GLY A 322 -30.67 -25.55 5.04
CA GLY A 322 -31.41 -25.31 3.80
C GLY A 322 -32.51 -24.25 3.92
N GLU A 323 -32.57 -23.52 5.04
CA GLU A 323 -33.52 -22.43 5.23
C GLU A 323 -33.02 -21.16 4.55
N THR A 324 -33.92 -20.42 3.90
CA THR A 324 -33.61 -19.11 3.34
C THR A 324 -33.27 -18.12 4.45
N THR A 325 -32.09 -17.52 4.39
CA THR A 325 -31.64 -16.50 5.34
C THR A 325 -31.54 -15.12 4.70
N GLY A 326 -31.43 -15.04 3.37
CA GLY A 326 -31.37 -13.77 2.65
C GLY A 326 -31.46 -13.92 1.13
N LEU A 327 -31.25 -12.78 0.45
CA LEU A 327 -31.20 -12.64 -1.00
C LEU A 327 -29.91 -11.90 -1.35
N LEU A 328 -29.18 -12.41 -2.34
CA LEU A 328 -27.94 -11.82 -2.83
C LEU A 328 -28.09 -11.45 -4.30
N THR A 329 -27.73 -10.22 -4.65
CA THR A 329 -27.72 -9.73 -6.03
C THR A 329 -26.29 -9.59 -6.56
N MET A 330 -26.15 -9.47 -7.89
CA MET A 330 -24.84 -9.15 -8.47
C MET A 330 -24.37 -7.74 -8.08
N GLU A 331 -25.33 -6.82 -7.91
CA GLU A 331 -25.07 -5.44 -7.50
C GLU A 331 -24.48 -5.41 -6.10
N ASP A 332 -25.05 -6.16 -5.12
CA ASP A 332 -24.54 -6.25 -3.75
C ASP A 332 -23.07 -6.74 -3.70
N ILE A 333 -22.74 -7.73 -4.54
CA ILE A 333 -21.39 -8.30 -4.62
C ILE A 333 -20.41 -7.29 -5.22
N VAL A 334 -20.79 -6.57 -6.28
CA VAL A 334 -19.93 -5.57 -6.91
C VAL A 334 -19.77 -4.35 -6.02
N GLU A 335 -20.83 -3.93 -5.33
CA GLU A 335 -20.82 -2.85 -4.36
C GLU A 335 -19.80 -3.09 -3.24
N GLU A 336 -19.67 -4.32 -2.76
CA GLU A 336 -18.66 -4.66 -1.76
C GLU A 336 -17.23 -4.40 -2.29
N LEU A 337 -16.97 -4.51 -3.60
CA LEU A 337 -15.68 -4.18 -4.22
C LEU A 337 -15.50 -2.70 -4.51
N THR A 338 -16.48 -2.09 -5.18
CA THR A 338 -16.34 -0.73 -5.73
C THR A 338 -16.77 0.36 -4.75
N GLY A 339 -17.46 -0.02 -3.68
CA GLY A 339 -18.42 0.86 -3.03
C GLY A 339 -19.68 1.01 -3.88
N GLU A 340 -20.68 1.74 -3.36
CA GLU A 340 -21.93 2.01 -4.07
C GLU A 340 -21.68 2.63 -5.45
N ILE A 341 -22.26 2.02 -6.47
CA ILE A 341 -22.32 2.58 -7.83
C ILE A 341 -23.61 3.39 -7.90
N ARG A 342 -23.50 4.71 -8.04
CA ARG A 342 -24.67 5.60 -8.15
C ARG A 342 -25.58 5.18 -9.29
N ASP A 343 -26.86 5.07 -8.99
CA ASP A 343 -27.87 5.06 -10.04
C ASP A 343 -27.87 6.42 -10.76
N GLU A 344 -28.04 6.41 -12.08
CA GLU A 344 -28.05 7.59 -12.94
C GLU A 344 -29.14 8.60 -12.53
N PHE A 345 -30.14 8.14 -11.78
CA PHE A 345 -31.27 8.93 -11.29
C PHE A 345 -31.07 9.53 -9.88
N GLU A 346 -29.96 9.20 -9.19
CA GLU A 346 -29.65 9.76 -7.87
C GLU A 346 -28.91 11.10 -7.97
N GLN A 347 -29.54 12.18 -7.49
CA GLN A 347 -28.84 13.46 -7.35
C GLN A 347 -27.90 13.39 -6.14
N PRO A 348 -26.62 13.80 -6.25
CA PRO A 348 -25.72 13.82 -5.11
C PRO A 348 -26.29 14.75 -4.03
N PRO A 349 -26.47 14.30 -2.78
CA PRO A 349 -26.79 15.21 -1.70
C PRO A 349 -25.63 16.20 -1.57
N LYS A 350 -25.95 17.51 -1.59
CA LYS A 350 -25.00 18.57 -1.19
C LYS A 350 -24.80 18.49 0.33
N LEU A 351 -24.07 17.48 0.78
CA LEU A 351 -23.76 17.31 2.19
C LEU A 351 -22.58 18.23 2.56
N LEU A 352 -22.82 19.11 3.51
CA LEU A 352 -21.80 19.95 4.14
C LEU A 352 -21.33 19.27 5.43
N LEU A 353 -20.01 19.13 5.60
CA LEU A 353 -19.39 18.70 6.85
C LEU A 353 -19.87 19.54 8.04
N SER A 354 -20.02 20.85 7.84
CA SER A 354 -20.52 21.78 8.86
C SER A 354 -21.97 21.50 9.28
N GLY A 355 -22.76 20.85 8.41
CA GLY A 355 -24.14 20.45 8.70
C GLY A 355 -24.27 19.14 9.48
N ILE A 356 -23.23 18.30 9.49
CA ILE A 356 -23.23 17.00 10.17
C ILE A 356 -22.35 16.98 11.43
N LEU A 357 -21.42 17.93 11.54
CA LEU A 357 -20.58 18.10 12.73
C LEU A 357 -21.45 18.42 13.94
N GLN A 358 -21.26 17.67 15.02
CA GLN A 358 -21.88 17.90 16.32
C GLN A 358 -20.93 18.72 17.20
N PRO A 359 -21.12 20.05 17.35
CA PRO A 359 -20.15 20.90 18.06
C PRO A 359 -20.04 20.55 19.54
N GLN A 360 -21.14 20.11 20.15
CA GLN A 360 -21.18 19.67 21.54
C GLN A 360 -20.45 18.35 21.76
N ALA A 361 -20.23 17.56 20.71
CA ALA A 361 -19.45 16.32 20.75
C ALA A 361 -17.96 16.54 20.45
N CYS A 362 -17.53 17.77 20.17
CA CYS A 362 -16.14 18.07 19.82
C CYS A 362 -15.27 18.15 21.07
N GLN A 363 -14.37 17.19 21.25
CA GLN A 363 -13.39 17.16 22.32
C GLN A 363 -12.06 17.75 21.84
N LEU A 364 -11.67 18.90 22.38
CA LEU A 364 -10.44 19.60 21.97
C LEU A 364 -9.20 19.22 22.79
N ASP A 365 -9.39 18.38 23.79
CA ASP A 365 -8.36 17.94 24.71
C ASP A 365 -8.66 16.51 25.18
N LEU A 366 -8.37 15.54 24.31
CA LEU A 366 -8.51 14.13 24.62
C LEU A 366 -7.56 13.75 25.76
N LYS A 367 -8.09 13.04 26.75
CA LYS A 367 -7.35 12.63 27.94
C LYS A 367 -6.69 11.27 27.76
N GLU A 368 -7.29 10.42 26.94
CA GLU A 368 -6.82 9.06 26.73
C GLU A 368 -5.58 9.02 25.81
N ALA A 369 -4.58 8.24 26.21
CA ALA A 369 -3.35 8.02 25.44
C ALA A 369 -3.45 6.82 24.49
N GLY A 370 -4.45 5.96 24.70
CA GLY A 370 -4.67 4.74 23.94
C GLY A 370 -5.56 4.96 22.71
N ARG A 371 -5.28 4.21 21.64
CA ARG A 371 -5.97 4.32 20.34
C ARG A 371 -7.47 4.06 20.46
N PHE A 372 -7.86 2.97 21.11
CA PHE A 372 -9.25 2.55 21.20
C PHE A 372 -10.00 3.37 22.25
N GLU A 373 -9.31 3.74 23.32
CA GLU A 373 -9.79 4.57 24.41
C GLU A 373 -10.12 5.98 23.91
N ALA A 374 -9.27 6.57 23.07
CA ALA A 374 -9.53 7.86 22.44
C ALA A 374 -10.73 7.82 21.47
N ILE A 375 -10.89 6.73 20.72
CA ILE A 375 -12.07 6.53 19.86
C ILE A 375 -13.33 6.44 20.72
N GLU A 376 -13.29 5.68 21.81
CA GLU A 376 -14.42 5.56 22.73
C GLU A 376 -14.75 6.91 23.41
N GLU A 377 -13.76 7.70 23.80
CA GLU A 377 -13.94 9.05 24.36
C GLU A 377 -14.71 9.96 23.40
N VAL A 378 -14.33 9.99 22.11
CA VAL A 378 -15.04 10.77 21.09
C VAL A 378 -16.44 10.22 20.84
N LEU A 379 -16.61 8.90 20.80
CA LEU A 379 -17.91 8.25 20.60
C LEU A 379 -18.87 8.54 21.78
N ASN A 380 -18.35 8.57 23.01
CA ASN A 380 -19.10 8.93 24.21
C ASN A 380 -19.65 10.35 24.12
N ALA A 381 -18.82 11.30 23.71
CA ALA A 381 -19.23 12.68 23.51
C ALA A 381 -20.32 12.79 22.43
N LEU A 382 -20.19 12.03 21.34
CA LEU A 382 -21.17 12.00 20.26
C LEU A 382 -22.51 11.40 20.69
N HIS A 383 -22.49 10.30 21.42
CA HIS A 383 -23.71 9.66 21.93
C HIS A 383 -24.41 10.56 22.97
N ALA A 384 -23.66 11.24 23.83
CA ALA A 384 -24.20 12.18 24.80
C ALA A 384 -24.90 13.38 24.13
N SER A 385 -24.38 13.86 22.98
CA SER A 385 -25.03 14.94 22.22
C SER A 385 -26.16 14.47 21.33
N SER A 386 -26.12 13.21 20.84
CA SER A 386 -27.12 12.65 19.93
C SER A 386 -27.37 11.16 20.21
N PRO A 387 -28.27 10.81 21.14
CA PRO A 387 -28.56 9.42 21.53
C PRO A 387 -29.52 8.75 20.52
N VAL A 388 -29.17 8.76 19.24
CA VAL A 388 -29.99 8.25 18.12
C VAL A 388 -29.49 6.91 17.56
N PHE A 389 -28.47 6.32 18.19
CA PHE A 389 -27.84 5.06 17.77
C PHE A 389 -27.44 4.22 18.99
N ASP A 390 -27.32 2.91 18.80
CA ASP A 390 -26.76 2.02 19.83
C ASP A 390 -25.25 2.21 19.94
N LYS A 391 -24.78 2.68 21.09
CA LYS A 391 -23.35 2.94 21.34
C LYS A 391 -22.53 1.65 21.28
N SER A 392 -23.04 0.52 21.79
CA SER A 392 -22.30 -0.75 21.83
C SER A 392 -22.06 -1.26 20.42
N ASP A 393 -23.08 -1.22 19.57
CA ASP A 393 -22.98 -1.65 18.18
C ASP A 393 -22.06 -0.74 17.38
N ALA A 394 -22.15 0.58 17.59
CA ALA A 394 -21.26 1.55 16.97
C ALA A 394 -19.79 1.31 17.35
N LEU A 395 -19.51 1.13 18.64
CA LEU A 395 -18.15 0.89 19.12
C LEU A 395 -17.58 -0.42 18.56
N LYS A 396 -18.37 -1.50 18.57
CA LYS A 396 -17.96 -2.79 17.99
C LYS A 396 -17.64 -2.66 16.50
N ALA A 397 -18.47 -1.95 15.73
CA ALA A 397 -18.24 -1.74 14.31
C ALA A 397 -16.97 -0.93 14.03
N ILE A 398 -16.75 0.16 14.78
CA ILE A 398 -15.54 0.99 14.64
C ILE A 398 -14.29 0.19 15.04
N ILE A 399 -14.31 -0.54 16.17
CA ILE A 399 -13.17 -1.33 16.63
C ILE A 399 -12.85 -2.47 15.64
N LYS A 400 -13.87 -3.17 15.11
CA LYS A 400 -13.68 -4.19 14.06
C LYS A 400 -12.94 -3.56 12.87
N ARG A 401 -13.34 -2.37 12.44
CA ARG A 401 -12.68 -1.65 11.34
C ARG A 401 -11.25 -1.21 11.68
N GLU A 402 -11.04 -0.57 12.83
CA GLU A 402 -9.74 -0.04 13.28
C GLU A 402 -8.72 -1.16 13.60
N THR A 403 -9.20 -2.35 13.96
CA THR A 403 -8.37 -3.54 14.16
C THR A 403 -7.90 -4.13 12.84
N ASN A 404 -8.80 -4.17 11.84
CA ASN A 404 -8.46 -4.66 10.50
C ASN A 404 -7.53 -3.69 9.76
N PHE A 405 -7.76 -2.39 9.90
CA PHE A 405 -6.95 -1.35 9.27
C PHE A 405 -6.96 -0.09 10.12
N SER A 406 -5.81 0.54 10.30
CA SER A 406 -5.80 1.81 11.01
C SER A 406 -6.47 2.89 10.18
N THR A 407 -7.38 3.64 10.78
CA THR A 407 -8.02 4.77 10.10
C THR A 407 -7.12 6.02 10.03
N ALA A 408 -5.86 5.91 10.45
CA ALA A 408 -4.85 6.95 10.27
C ALA A 408 -4.39 7.03 8.81
N LEU A 409 -4.70 8.14 8.13
CA LEU A 409 -4.37 8.36 6.72
C LEU A 409 -3.19 9.33 6.53
N GLY A 410 -2.39 9.50 7.59
CA GLY A 410 -1.28 10.46 7.64
C GLY A 410 -1.72 11.86 8.05
N HIS A 411 -0.77 12.80 8.02
CA HIS A 411 -0.96 14.18 8.48
C HIS A 411 -1.42 14.29 9.95
N GLN A 412 -0.97 13.36 10.82
CA GLN A 412 -1.38 13.27 12.22
C GLN A 412 -2.92 13.20 12.40
N THR A 413 -3.64 12.60 11.44
CA THR A 413 -5.11 12.54 11.46
C THR A 413 -5.63 11.12 11.27
N ALA A 414 -6.66 10.75 12.04
CA ALA A 414 -7.41 9.51 11.88
C ALA A 414 -8.89 9.78 11.61
N PHE A 415 -9.53 8.87 10.87
CA PHE A 415 -10.94 8.93 10.50
C PHE A 415 -11.72 7.68 10.94
N PRO A 416 -11.86 7.40 12.25
CA PRO A 416 -12.64 6.26 12.72
C PRO A 416 -14.07 6.34 12.18
N HIS A 417 -14.56 5.27 11.55
CA HIS A 417 -15.86 5.33 10.87
C HIS A 417 -16.64 4.02 10.94
N ALA A 418 -17.97 4.13 10.96
CA ALA A 418 -18.88 2.98 10.88
C ALA A 418 -20.21 3.33 10.19
N ARG A 419 -20.83 2.31 9.61
CA ARG A 419 -22.19 2.32 9.09
C ARG A 419 -23.13 1.64 10.07
N LEU A 420 -24.27 2.26 10.38
CA LEU A 420 -25.23 1.76 11.38
C LEU A 420 -26.63 1.70 10.80
N ALA A 421 -27.31 0.56 10.98
CA ALA A 421 -28.68 0.36 10.50
C ALA A 421 -29.70 1.23 11.24
N SER A 422 -29.42 1.60 12.50
CA SER A 422 -30.29 2.43 13.33
C SER A 422 -30.22 3.93 13.00
N LEU A 423 -29.28 4.35 12.16
CA LEU A 423 -28.99 5.76 11.91
C LEU A 423 -29.71 6.24 10.65
N SER A 424 -30.45 7.34 10.73
CA SER A 424 -31.18 7.92 9.59
C SER A 424 -30.46 9.11 8.93
N ARG A 425 -29.43 9.66 9.59
CA ARG A 425 -28.63 10.79 9.10
C ARG A 425 -27.19 10.67 9.56
N PRO A 426 -26.20 11.15 8.79
CA PRO A 426 -24.80 11.11 9.17
C PRO A 426 -24.52 11.98 10.39
N LEU A 427 -23.56 11.55 11.20
CA LEU A 427 -23.03 12.27 12.35
C LEU A 427 -21.50 12.35 12.26
N LEU A 428 -20.95 13.52 12.59
CA LEU A 428 -19.52 13.76 12.64
C LEU A 428 -19.14 14.35 14.01
N ALA A 429 -18.14 13.77 14.66
CA ALA A 429 -17.52 14.31 15.86
C ALA A 429 -16.02 14.52 15.65
N PHE A 430 -15.43 15.39 16.46
CA PHE A 430 -14.01 15.73 16.39
C PHE A 430 -13.33 15.55 17.74
N GLY A 431 -12.17 14.92 17.72
CA GLY A 431 -11.26 14.76 18.85
C GLY A 431 -9.91 15.39 18.55
N LYS A 432 -9.31 16.07 19.52
CA LYS A 432 -7.94 16.58 19.43
C LYS A 432 -7.11 16.16 20.63
N SER A 433 -5.96 15.53 20.38
CA SER A 433 -4.95 15.20 21.39
C SER A 433 -3.77 16.18 21.33
N ARG A 434 -3.30 16.63 22.50
CA ARG A 434 -2.11 17.51 22.60
C ARG A 434 -0.81 16.74 22.42
N GLU A 435 -0.69 15.64 23.16
CA GLU A 435 0.48 14.76 23.20
C GLU A 435 0.59 13.95 21.89
N GLY A 436 -0.57 13.61 21.30
CA GLY A 436 -0.67 12.72 20.16
C GLY A 436 -0.84 11.26 20.62
N ILE A 437 -1.62 10.51 19.85
CA ILE A 437 -2.00 9.13 20.15
C ILE A 437 -1.35 8.22 19.12
N TYR A 438 -0.82 7.08 19.56
CA TYR A 438 -0.22 6.13 18.64
C TYR A 438 -1.31 5.42 17.82
N PHE A 439 -1.25 5.62 16.50
CA PHE A 439 -1.97 4.82 15.50
C PHE A 439 -0.92 4.25 14.54
N PRO A 440 -1.10 3.04 14.01
CA PRO A 440 -0.34 2.59 12.85
C PRO A 440 -0.62 3.53 11.66
N SER A 441 0.28 4.47 11.36
CA SER A 441 0.06 5.49 10.33
C SER A 441 1.14 5.44 9.23
N PRO A 442 0.82 5.78 7.97
CA PRO A 442 1.79 5.84 6.88
C PRO A 442 2.96 6.79 7.15
N ASP A 443 2.69 7.91 7.85
CA ASP A 443 3.67 8.94 8.18
C ASP A 443 4.48 8.65 9.45
N SER A 444 4.16 7.57 10.18
CA SER A 444 4.74 7.22 11.49
C SER A 444 4.67 8.36 12.53
N GLN A 445 3.76 9.33 12.35
CA GLN A 445 3.54 10.44 13.28
C GLN A 445 2.37 10.12 14.20
N PRO A 446 2.42 10.52 15.49
CA PRO A 446 1.31 10.33 16.39
C PRO A 446 0.08 11.14 15.94
N VAL A 447 -1.09 10.52 15.98
CA VAL A 447 -2.36 11.14 15.57
C VAL A 447 -2.77 12.18 16.61
N LYS A 448 -2.99 13.41 16.14
CA LYS A 448 -3.47 14.52 16.97
C LYS A 448 -4.91 14.89 16.68
N LEU A 449 -5.43 14.55 15.50
CA LEU A 449 -6.78 14.88 15.07
C LEU A 449 -7.56 13.59 14.81
N ILE A 450 -8.75 13.46 15.39
CA ILE A 450 -9.65 12.32 15.20
C ILE A 450 -10.98 12.87 14.66
N PHE A 451 -11.41 12.40 13.50
CA PHE A 451 -12.74 12.69 12.95
C PHE A 451 -13.57 11.41 12.97
N LEU A 452 -14.46 11.29 13.95
CA LEU A 452 -15.31 10.12 14.09
C LEU A 452 -16.57 10.29 13.25
N ILE A 453 -16.83 9.34 12.35
CA ILE A 453 -17.91 9.41 11.35
C ILE A 453 -18.88 8.25 11.55
N LEU A 454 -20.15 8.55 11.78
CA LEU A 454 -21.24 7.56 11.75
C LEU A 454 -22.16 7.86 10.59
N THR A 455 -22.51 6.85 9.81
CA THR A 455 -23.37 7.00 8.62
C THR A 455 -24.49 5.95 8.60
N PRO A 456 -25.64 6.25 7.95
CA PRO A 456 -26.69 5.27 7.71
C PRO A 456 -26.16 4.06 6.92
N PHE A 457 -26.66 2.86 7.22
CA PHE A 457 -26.24 1.63 6.53
C PHE A 457 -26.61 1.62 5.04
N ASN A 458 -27.72 2.26 4.69
CA ASN A 458 -28.29 2.35 3.35
C ASN A 458 -27.76 3.54 2.52
N GLU A 459 -26.70 4.23 2.96
CA GLU A 459 -26.09 5.35 2.22
C GLU A 459 -24.53 5.33 2.27
N PRO A 460 -23.81 4.24 1.92
CA PRO A 460 -22.35 4.18 1.94
C PRO A 460 -21.63 5.26 1.10
N LEU A 461 -22.21 5.77 0.01
CA LEU A 461 -21.62 6.92 -0.72
C LEU A 461 -21.46 8.16 0.14
N LEU A 462 -22.36 8.34 1.11
CA LEU A 462 -22.32 9.46 2.03
C LEU A 462 -21.02 9.43 2.85
N GLN A 463 -20.62 8.24 3.29
CA GLN A 463 -19.39 8.03 4.03
C GLN A 463 -18.15 8.33 3.19
N LEU A 464 -18.10 7.83 1.95
CA LEU A 464 -16.98 8.10 1.03
C LEU A 464 -16.89 9.59 0.69
N ASN A 465 -18.03 10.27 0.52
CA ASN A 465 -18.07 11.71 0.30
C ASN A 465 -17.53 12.49 1.52
N ILE A 466 -17.97 12.14 2.74
CA ILE A 466 -17.47 12.73 3.98
C ILE A 466 -15.95 12.52 4.11
N LEU A 467 -15.47 11.29 3.90
CA LEU A 467 -14.05 10.95 3.94
C LEU A 467 -13.25 11.74 2.90
N SER A 468 -13.77 11.88 1.67
CA SER A 468 -13.13 12.65 0.61
C SER A 468 -13.04 14.15 0.96
N GLN A 469 -14.12 14.72 1.49
CA GLN A 469 -14.12 16.13 1.93
C GLN A 469 -13.14 16.34 3.08
N LEU A 470 -13.14 15.46 4.09
CA LEU A 470 -12.22 15.53 5.21
C LEU A 470 -10.76 15.32 4.80
N SER A 471 -10.49 14.40 3.88
CA SER A 471 -9.15 14.21 3.31
C SER A 471 -8.68 15.49 2.60
N GLY A 472 -9.54 16.09 1.77
CA GLY A 472 -9.23 17.38 1.13
C GLY A 472 -9.00 18.52 2.12
N LEU A 473 -9.76 18.56 3.22
CA LEU A 473 -9.58 19.53 4.30
C LEU A 473 -8.20 19.38 4.96
N ILE A 474 -7.78 18.14 5.21
CA ILE A 474 -6.55 17.82 5.95
C ILE A 474 -5.31 17.91 5.06
N SER A 475 -5.42 17.65 3.75
CA SER A 475 -4.32 17.89 2.80
C SER A 475 -3.95 19.38 2.68
N ASN A 476 -4.85 20.30 3.05
CA ASN A 476 -4.54 21.73 3.09
C ASN A 476 -3.74 22.10 4.34
N LEU A 477 -2.44 22.34 4.18
CA LEU A 477 -1.52 22.66 5.27
C LEU A 477 -2.00 23.83 6.17
N THR A 478 -2.58 24.88 5.58
CA THR A 478 -3.05 26.06 6.33
C THR A 478 -4.25 25.71 7.21
N LEU A 479 -5.23 24.99 6.66
CA LEU A 479 -6.42 24.57 7.40
C LEU A 479 -6.07 23.54 8.48
N ARG A 480 -5.16 22.61 8.18
CA ARG A 480 -4.64 21.64 9.14
C ARG A 480 -3.94 22.31 10.33
N LYS A 481 -3.07 23.29 10.08
CA LYS A 481 -2.45 24.09 11.16
C LYS A 481 -3.49 24.79 12.01
N ARG A 482 -4.55 25.33 11.40
CA ARG A 482 -5.68 25.95 12.12
C ARG A 482 -6.41 24.92 12.99
N LEU A 483 -6.69 23.72 12.49
CA LEU A 483 -7.34 22.64 13.25
C LEU A 483 -6.51 22.25 14.48
N LEU A 484 -5.20 22.07 14.34
CA LEU A 484 -4.31 21.77 15.46
C LEU A 484 -4.32 22.89 16.53
N SER A 485 -4.42 24.15 16.09
CA SER A 485 -4.48 25.31 16.99
C SER A 485 -5.87 25.63 17.54
N ALA A 486 -6.94 24.96 17.10
CA ALA A 486 -8.31 25.29 17.48
C ALA A 486 -8.53 25.13 18.99
N LYS A 487 -9.14 26.13 19.63
CA LYS A 487 -9.38 26.16 21.08
C LYS A 487 -10.86 26.06 21.46
N THR A 488 -11.76 26.30 20.50
CA THR A 488 -13.21 26.20 20.71
C THR A 488 -13.89 25.42 19.58
N PRO A 489 -15.04 24.77 19.83
CA PRO A 489 -15.84 24.13 18.77
C PRO A 489 -16.24 25.10 17.64
N ASP A 490 -16.46 26.37 17.96
CA ASP A 490 -16.76 27.40 16.97
C ASP A 490 -15.60 27.61 15.99
N ASN A 491 -14.35 27.57 16.48
CA ASN A 491 -13.18 27.63 15.61
C ASN A 491 -13.15 26.45 14.62
N LEU A 492 -13.56 25.25 15.04
CA LEU A 492 -13.64 24.09 14.15
C LEU A 492 -14.69 24.29 13.06
N GLN A 493 -15.88 24.75 13.43
CA GLN A 493 -16.93 25.05 12.46
C GLN A 493 -16.48 26.09 11.44
N ASP A 494 -15.82 27.16 11.89
CA ASP A 494 -15.32 28.21 10.98
C ASP A 494 -14.25 27.69 10.02
N ILE A 495 -13.37 26.80 10.48
CA ILE A 495 -12.35 26.18 9.63
C ILE A 495 -13.01 25.30 8.56
N ILE A 496 -13.98 24.48 8.95
CA ILE A 496 -14.73 23.61 8.03
C ILE A 496 -15.52 24.44 7.02
N ARG A 497 -16.22 25.49 7.44
CA ARG A 497 -16.93 26.41 6.53
C ARG A 497 -15.97 27.13 5.57
N THR A 498 -14.77 27.50 6.03
CA THR A 498 -13.73 28.08 5.17
C THR A 498 -13.33 27.12 4.05
N PHE A 499 -13.21 25.83 4.36
CA PHE A 499 -12.93 24.78 3.38
C PHE A 499 -14.07 24.62 2.38
N GLU A 500 -15.29 24.44 2.88
CA GLU A 500 -16.50 24.25 2.06
C GLU A 500 -16.69 25.40 1.06
N ASN A 501 -16.53 26.65 1.51
CA ASN A 501 -16.65 27.83 0.65
C ASN A 501 -15.58 27.92 -0.46
N LYS A 502 -14.44 27.25 -0.27
CA LYS A 502 -13.34 27.23 -1.24
C LYS A 502 -13.46 26.07 -2.22
N VAL A 503 -14.07 24.96 -1.81
CA VAL A 503 -14.29 23.75 -2.64
C VAL A 503 -15.59 23.83 -3.44
N MET A 504 -16.59 24.59 -2.97
CA MET A 504 -17.87 24.77 -3.66
C MET A 504 -17.92 25.95 -4.65
N LYS A 505 -16.80 26.64 -4.86
CA LYS A 505 -16.57 27.55 -6.00
C LYS A 505 -15.79 26.80 -7.06
#